data_AF-A0A9P4QAA0-F1
#
_entry.id   AF-A0A9P4QAA0-F1
#
_cell.length_a   1.000
_cell.length_b   1.000
_cell.length_c   1.000
_cell.angle_alpha   90.00
_cell.angle_beta   90.00
_cell.angle_gamma   90.00
#
_symmetry.space_group_name_H-M   'P 1'
#
loop_
_entity.id
_entity.type
_entity.pdbx_description
1 polymer ?
#
loop_
_entity_poly.entity_id
_entity_poly.type
_entity_poly.pdbx_seq_one_letter_code
_entity_poly.pdbx_strand_id
1 'polypeptide(L)'
;WIPFGVRDLPDFAKPDITNGAETFTSDFIQRALEGKNWSPGFYYNPESQAAGYWLLNGDHEPFAPKVACQHGAKLTAFFNNTASAGAPEDEAYTNAAVFIRLTRSESGEYTYMGSYTSPRMSDKVGYDTMREHVPDSVLRYWASMLASSKKPDWCAKALVDHLWPMDDYAGPVPTDPVVESVDTTNLDGCSGLEARVQRGLEAWVHDLASWKKEVDMKATMLNEENLYKAFFAADADLEPGLRLWWEYLQCTGYDEELYRKLVAMK
;
A
#
# COMPACT_ATOMS: atom_id res chain seq x y z
N TRP A 1 -4.25 3.57 -22.87
CA TRP A 1 -3.20 2.70 -22.31
C TRP A 1 -3.77 1.97 -21.10
N ILE A 2 -3.39 0.71 -20.87
CA ILE A 2 -3.83 -0.14 -19.74
C ILE A 2 -2.58 -0.87 -19.20
N PRO A 3 -2.39 -0.99 -17.87
CA PRO A 3 -1.26 -1.73 -17.30
C PRO A 3 -1.17 -3.15 -17.83
N PHE A 4 0.05 -3.69 -17.94
CA PHE A 4 0.25 -5.04 -18.45
C PHE A 4 -0.43 -6.10 -17.57
N GLY A 5 -0.27 -6.01 -16.24
CA GLY A 5 -0.92 -6.96 -15.33
C GLY A 5 -2.45 -7.00 -15.45
N VAL A 6 -3.11 -5.88 -15.79
CA VAL A 6 -4.56 -5.86 -16.03
C VAL A 6 -4.94 -6.58 -17.34
N ARG A 7 -4.08 -6.51 -18.36
CA ARG A 7 -4.31 -7.17 -19.66
C ARG A 7 -4.14 -8.69 -19.60
N ASP A 8 -3.31 -9.16 -18.67
CA ASP A 8 -3.04 -10.58 -18.46
C ASP A 8 -4.06 -11.26 -17.52
N LEU A 9 -4.96 -10.47 -16.90
CA LEU A 9 -6.04 -11.04 -16.09
C LEU A 9 -6.98 -11.88 -16.96
N PRO A 10 -7.48 -13.01 -16.43
CA PRO A 10 -8.30 -13.93 -17.19
C PRO A 10 -9.63 -13.28 -17.56
N ASP A 11 -10.02 -13.40 -18.82
CA ASP A 11 -11.38 -13.08 -19.24
C ASP A 11 -12.38 -13.90 -18.42
N PHE A 12 -13.47 -13.26 -18.00
CA PHE A 12 -14.59 -13.92 -17.35
C PHE A 12 -15.90 -13.55 -18.02
N ALA A 13 -16.85 -14.49 -17.98
CA ALA A 13 -18.18 -14.26 -18.52
C ALA A 13 -18.89 -13.22 -17.64
N LYS A 14 -19.06 -12.01 -18.17
CA LYS A 14 -19.72 -10.93 -17.45
C LYS A 14 -21.18 -11.30 -17.18
N PRO A 15 -21.67 -11.17 -15.94
CA PRO A 15 -23.08 -11.37 -15.65
C PRO A 15 -23.92 -10.32 -16.37
N ASP A 16 -25.16 -10.68 -16.71
CA ASP A 16 -26.13 -9.71 -17.23
C ASP A 16 -26.65 -8.83 -16.08
N ILE A 17 -26.11 -7.63 -15.97
CA ILE A 17 -26.43 -6.70 -14.87
C ILE A 17 -27.74 -6.01 -15.20
N THR A 18 -28.84 -6.58 -14.71
CA THR A 18 -30.19 -6.03 -14.90
C THR A 18 -30.51 -4.87 -13.95
N ASN A 19 -29.80 -4.78 -12.81
CA ASN A 19 -29.96 -3.76 -11.78
C ASN A 19 -28.58 -3.24 -11.33
N GLY A 20 -28.22 -2.01 -11.70
CA GLY A 20 -26.88 -1.46 -11.40
C GLY A 20 -26.74 0.05 -11.57
N ALA A 21 -27.84 0.80 -11.54
CA ALA A 21 -27.83 2.25 -11.80
C ALA A 21 -27.77 3.10 -10.53
N GLU A 22 -28.05 2.52 -9.35
CA GLU A 22 -28.06 3.28 -8.10
C GLU A 22 -26.64 3.65 -7.65
N THR A 23 -26.53 4.88 -7.16
CA THR A 23 -25.32 5.45 -6.57
C THR A 23 -25.50 5.61 -5.06
N PHE A 24 -24.39 5.63 -4.33
CA PHE A 24 -24.40 5.66 -2.87
C PHE A 24 -23.40 6.69 -2.34
N THR A 25 -23.76 7.39 -1.25
CA THR A 25 -22.81 8.28 -0.58
C THR A 25 -21.78 7.48 0.20
N SER A 26 -20.58 8.05 0.39
CA SER A 26 -19.53 7.43 1.22
C SER A 26 -20.04 7.09 2.63
N ASP A 27 -20.78 8.00 3.26
CA ASP A 27 -21.32 7.82 4.61
C ASP A 27 -22.39 6.73 4.68
N PHE A 28 -23.15 6.51 3.61
CA PHE A 28 -24.07 5.38 3.54
C PHE A 28 -23.30 4.06 3.47
N ILE A 29 -22.33 3.95 2.56
CA ILE A 29 -21.56 2.70 2.36
C ILE A 29 -20.83 2.32 3.64
N GLN A 30 -20.15 3.29 4.28
CA GLN A 30 -19.42 3.03 5.53
C GLN A 30 -20.35 2.65 6.68
N ARG A 31 -21.59 3.16 6.73
CA ARG A 31 -22.57 2.71 7.75
C ARG A 31 -23.16 1.35 7.44
N ALA A 32 -23.35 1.01 6.16
CA ALA A 32 -23.96 -0.24 5.74
C ALA A 32 -22.99 -1.43 5.80
N LEU A 33 -21.71 -1.20 5.45
CA LEU A 33 -20.67 -2.24 5.41
C LEU A 33 -19.71 -2.19 6.61
N GLU A 34 -19.77 -1.10 7.39
CA GLU A 34 -18.89 -0.84 8.54
C GLU A 34 -17.41 -0.88 8.14
N GLY A 35 -16.51 -1.23 9.07
CA GLY A 35 -15.09 -1.39 8.81
C GLY A 35 -14.22 -0.14 8.97
N LYS A 36 -12.93 -0.38 9.11
CA LYS A 36 -11.91 0.66 9.31
C LYS A 36 -11.03 0.74 8.07
N ASN A 37 -10.61 1.94 7.71
CA ASN A 37 -9.65 2.12 6.63
C ASN A 37 -8.31 1.48 7.04
N TRP A 38 -7.90 0.44 6.32
CA TRP A 38 -6.67 -0.31 6.58
C TRP A 38 -5.51 0.17 5.70
N SER A 39 -5.81 0.37 4.42
CA SER A 39 -4.90 0.92 3.41
C SER A 39 -5.66 1.93 2.55
N PRO A 40 -4.98 2.76 1.74
CA PRO A 40 -5.64 3.79 0.95
C PRO A 40 -6.77 3.22 0.08
N GLY A 41 -8.01 3.58 0.43
CA GLY A 41 -9.24 3.10 -0.22
C GLY A 41 -9.77 1.74 0.23
N PHE A 42 -9.01 0.93 0.98
CA PHE A 42 -9.49 -0.37 1.50
C PHE A 42 -10.04 -0.24 2.91
N TYR A 43 -11.24 -0.78 3.11
CA TYR A 43 -11.91 -0.85 4.40
C TYR A 43 -12.10 -2.30 4.79
N TYR A 44 -11.77 -2.62 6.03
CA TYR A 44 -11.78 -3.98 6.56
C TYR A 44 -12.62 -4.06 7.84
N ASN A 45 -13.50 -5.06 7.89
CA ASN A 45 -14.21 -5.46 9.10
C ASN A 45 -14.14 -6.99 9.27
N PRO A 46 -13.36 -7.51 10.23
CA PRO A 46 -13.26 -8.96 10.44
C PRO A 46 -14.59 -9.60 10.87
N GLU A 47 -15.54 -8.82 11.38
CA GLU A 47 -16.83 -9.30 11.87
C GLU A 47 -17.94 -9.24 10.82
N SER A 48 -17.68 -8.64 9.64
CA SER A 48 -18.66 -8.46 8.56
C SER A 48 -18.70 -9.63 7.58
N GLN A 49 -19.86 -9.87 6.96
CA GLN A 49 -19.99 -10.82 5.84
C GLN A 49 -19.15 -10.42 4.63
N ALA A 50 -18.97 -9.12 4.39
CA ALA A 50 -17.99 -8.60 3.45
C ALA A 50 -16.74 -8.22 4.24
N ALA A 51 -15.81 -9.17 4.38
CA ALA A 51 -14.60 -8.99 5.17
C ALA A 51 -13.86 -7.70 4.79
N GLY A 52 -13.84 -7.32 3.50
CA GLY A 52 -13.36 -6.02 3.06
C GLY A 52 -14.08 -5.46 1.83
N TYR A 53 -13.93 -4.15 1.62
CA TYR A 53 -14.42 -3.44 0.45
C TYR A 53 -13.53 -2.24 0.08
N TRP A 54 -13.62 -1.81 -1.17
CA TRP A 54 -12.88 -0.69 -1.72
C TRP A 54 -13.78 0.52 -1.95
N LEU A 55 -13.34 1.69 -1.49
CA LEU A 55 -13.88 2.99 -1.85
C LEU A 55 -12.81 3.78 -2.61
N LEU A 56 -13.00 3.92 -3.92
CA LEU A 56 -12.04 4.54 -4.81
C LEU A 56 -12.57 5.82 -5.43
N ASN A 57 -11.67 6.77 -5.66
CA ASN A 57 -11.99 8.02 -6.33
C ASN A 57 -11.42 8.03 -7.75
N GLY A 58 -12.28 8.03 -8.77
CA GLY A 58 -11.89 8.02 -10.17
C GLY A 58 -11.13 9.28 -10.62
N ASP A 59 -11.09 10.35 -9.81
CA ASP A 59 -10.25 11.52 -10.07
C ASP A 59 -8.74 11.23 -9.85
N HIS A 60 -8.43 10.25 -9.00
CA HIS A 60 -7.07 9.89 -8.62
C HIS A 60 -6.68 8.46 -9.02
N GLU A 61 -7.64 7.69 -9.55
CA GLU A 61 -7.47 6.29 -9.95
C GLU A 61 -7.78 6.11 -11.45
N PRO A 62 -6.91 6.60 -12.35
CA PRO A 62 -7.19 6.66 -13.79
C PRO A 62 -7.27 5.28 -14.46
N PHE A 63 -6.79 4.23 -13.79
CA PHE A 63 -6.74 2.85 -14.27
C PHE A 63 -7.77 1.94 -13.59
N ALA A 64 -8.61 2.51 -12.72
CA ALA A 64 -9.67 1.75 -12.08
C ALA A 64 -10.78 1.39 -13.10
N PRO A 65 -11.61 0.38 -12.78
CA PRO A 65 -12.77 0.02 -13.59
C PRO A 65 -13.64 1.24 -13.92
N LYS A 66 -14.00 1.40 -15.20
CA LYS A 66 -14.87 2.50 -15.67
C LYS A 66 -16.32 2.09 -15.82
N VAL A 67 -16.55 0.78 -15.93
CA VAL A 67 -17.86 0.15 -15.98
C VAL A 67 -17.85 -1.06 -15.05
N ALA A 68 -19.02 -1.45 -14.55
CA ALA A 68 -19.16 -2.63 -13.72
C ALA A 68 -18.59 -3.87 -14.42
N CYS A 69 -18.03 -4.77 -13.62
CA CYS A 69 -17.42 -6.01 -14.08
C CYS A 69 -16.22 -5.84 -15.04
N GLN A 70 -15.56 -4.69 -15.04
CA GLN A 70 -14.32 -4.48 -15.78
C GLN A 70 -13.11 -4.69 -14.86
N HIS A 71 -12.07 -5.37 -15.32
CA HIS A 71 -10.80 -5.38 -14.60
C HIS A 71 -10.18 -3.98 -14.55
N GLY A 72 -9.33 -3.75 -13.56
CA GLY A 72 -8.59 -2.49 -13.46
C GLY A 72 -7.44 -2.58 -12.49
N ALA A 73 -6.88 -1.43 -12.16
CA ALA A 73 -5.87 -1.30 -11.13
C ALA A 73 -6.04 0.04 -10.42
N LYS A 74 -5.70 0.06 -9.13
CA LYS A 74 -5.46 1.31 -8.41
C LYS A 74 -3.97 1.53 -8.22
N LEU A 75 -3.62 2.77 -7.94
CA LEU A 75 -2.26 3.15 -7.57
C LEU A 75 -2.16 3.29 -6.06
N THR A 76 -1.00 2.99 -5.50
CA THR A 76 -0.68 3.34 -4.11
C THR A 76 0.80 3.66 -3.95
N ALA A 77 1.15 4.59 -3.05
CA ALA A 77 2.55 4.85 -2.74
C ALA A 77 3.17 3.71 -1.91
N PHE A 78 2.40 3.18 -0.95
CA PHE A 78 2.86 2.15 -0.02
C PHE A 78 1.74 1.16 0.30
N PHE A 79 2.12 -0.06 0.65
CA PHE A 79 1.21 -1.06 1.21
C PHE A 79 1.34 -1.05 2.73
N ASN A 80 0.21 -1.17 3.42
CA ASN A 80 0.24 -1.36 4.86
C ASN A 80 0.63 -2.82 5.15
N ASN A 81 1.90 -3.04 5.52
CA ASN A 81 2.47 -4.35 5.83
C ASN A 81 2.54 -4.63 7.33
N THR A 82 1.88 -3.83 8.18
CA THR A 82 1.93 -4.05 9.63
C THR A 82 1.25 -5.38 9.96
N ALA A 83 2.06 -6.39 10.29
CA ALA A 83 1.60 -7.65 10.86
C ALA A 83 1.12 -7.41 12.31
N SER A 84 -0.07 -6.83 12.45
CA SER A 84 -0.73 -6.59 13.74
C SER A 84 -1.94 -7.50 13.91
N ALA A 85 -2.32 -7.75 15.16
CA ALA A 85 -3.62 -8.35 15.46
C ALA A 85 -4.74 -7.55 14.79
N GLY A 86 -5.57 -8.21 13.97
CA GLY A 86 -6.63 -7.57 13.19
C GLY A 86 -6.20 -7.04 11.81
N ALA A 87 -5.01 -7.40 11.32
CA ALA A 87 -4.66 -7.19 9.91
C ALA A 87 -5.56 -8.03 8.99
N PRO A 88 -5.96 -7.53 7.82
CA PRO A 88 -6.75 -8.30 6.87
C PRO A 88 -5.96 -9.50 6.35
N GLU A 89 -6.57 -10.69 6.46
CA GLU A 89 -6.09 -11.92 5.82
C GLU A 89 -6.35 -11.86 4.30
N ASP A 90 -5.79 -12.81 3.54
CA ASP A 90 -5.87 -12.81 2.08
C ASP A 90 -7.32 -12.93 1.58
N GLU A 91 -8.16 -13.61 2.36
CA GLU A 91 -9.59 -13.77 2.14
C GLU A 91 -10.32 -12.42 2.14
N ALA A 92 -9.84 -11.43 2.91
CA ALA A 92 -10.43 -10.09 2.94
C ALA A 92 -10.31 -9.35 1.61
N TYR A 93 -9.28 -9.69 0.82
CA TYR A 93 -9.04 -9.13 -0.50
C TYR A 93 -9.71 -9.96 -1.61
N THR A 94 -10.40 -11.05 -1.26
CA THR A 94 -11.05 -11.97 -2.20
C THR A 94 -12.53 -11.66 -2.29
N ASN A 95 -13.06 -11.50 -3.51
CA ASN A 95 -14.46 -11.12 -3.77
C ASN A 95 -14.92 -9.84 -3.01
N ALA A 96 -13.98 -8.95 -2.69
CA ALA A 96 -14.26 -7.69 -2.03
C ALA A 96 -15.13 -6.78 -2.93
N ALA A 97 -16.12 -6.12 -2.33
CA ALA A 97 -16.96 -5.18 -3.06
C ALA A 97 -16.15 -3.95 -3.46
N VAL A 98 -16.27 -3.48 -4.71
CA VAL A 98 -15.59 -2.27 -5.19
C VAL A 98 -16.62 -1.19 -5.51
N PHE A 99 -16.42 -0.02 -4.92
CA PHE A 99 -17.22 1.17 -5.14
C PHE A 99 -16.32 2.29 -5.66
N ILE A 100 -16.74 2.92 -6.76
CA ILE A 100 -15.93 3.98 -7.39
C ILE A 100 -16.79 5.22 -7.59
N ARG A 101 -16.27 6.35 -7.13
CA ARG A 101 -16.77 7.66 -7.52
C ARG A 101 -16.25 7.97 -8.91
N LEU A 102 -17.08 7.79 -9.91
CA LEU A 102 -16.69 8.04 -11.30
C LEU A 102 -16.37 9.53 -11.50
N THR A 103 -15.28 9.78 -12.22
CA THR A 103 -14.83 11.12 -12.62
C THR A 103 -16.01 11.83 -13.28
N ARG A 104 -16.36 13.05 -12.81
CA ARG A 104 -17.52 13.87 -13.24
C ARG A 104 -18.88 13.57 -12.60
N SER A 105 -18.95 12.76 -11.54
CA SER A 105 -20.15 12.72 -10.71
C SER A 105 -20.25 13.99 -9.86
N GLU A 106 -21.14 14.92 -10.22
CA GLU A 106 -21.42 16.13 -9.42
C GLU A 106 -21.99 15.79 -8.03
N SER A 107 -22.63 14.62 -7.89
CA SER A 107 -23.21 14.19 -6.62
C SER A 107 -22.16 13.75 -5.60
N GLY A 108 -20.93 13.45 -6.04
CA GLY A 108 -19.89 12.91 -5.18
C GLY A 108 -20.13 11.45 -4.76
N GLU A 109 -21.13 10.79 -5.36
CA GLU A 109 -21.54 9.44 -5.01
C GLU A 109 -20.75 8.36 -5.74
N TYR A 110 -20.77 7.16 -5.17
CA TYR A 110 -20.05 5.98 -5.63
C TYR A 110 -20.99 4.99 -6.30
N THR A 111 -20.51 4.39 -7.38
CA THR A 111 -21.19 3.30 -8.09
C THR A 111 -20.57 1.98 -7.68
N TYR A 112 -21.40 0.97 -7.40
CA TYR A 112 -20.94 -0.41 -7.18
C TYR A 112 -20.47 -1.03 -8.50
N MET A 113 -19.22 -1.49 -8.54
CA MET A 113 -18.57 -2.00 -9.75
C MET A 113 -18.53 -3.53 -9.83
N GLY A 114 -19.00 -4.23 -8.79
CA GLY A 114 -18.95 -5.68 -8.65
C GLY A 114 -18.02 -6.16 -7.55
N SER A 115 -17.76 -7.47 -7.56
CA SER A 115 -16.87 -8.16 -6.63
C SER A 115 -15.51 -8.39 -7.29
N TYR A 116 -14.45 -8.11 -6.54
CA TYR A 116 -13.09 -8.15 -7.05
C TYR A 116 -12.18 -8.91 -6.09
N THR A 117 -11.26 -9.66 -6.67
CA THR A 117 -10.10 -10.18 -5.96
C THR A 117 -8.90 -9.32 -6.28
N SER A 118 -8.21 -8.86 -5.25
CA SER A 118 -6.90 -8.24 -5.40
C SER A 118 -5.84 -9.31 -5.17
N PRO A 119 -5.30 -9.95 -6.23
CA PRO A 119 -4.15 -10.81 -6.04
C PRO A 119 -3.04 -9.97 -5.43
N ARG A 120 -2.36 -10.45 -4.38
CA ARG A 120 -1.21 -9.76 -3.76
C ARG A 120 0.01 -9.60 -4.70
N MET A 121 -0.16 -9.81 -6.00
CA MET A 121 0.81 -9.52 -7.04
C MET A 121 0.78 -8.01 -7.32
N SER A 122 1.46 -7.23 -6.50
CA SER A 122 1.66 -5.80 -6.76
C SER A 122 3.00 -5.56 -7.44
N ASP A 123 2.97 -4.83 -8.55
CA ASP A 123 4.17 -4.44 -9.29
C ASP A 123 4.49 -2.98 -9.03
N LYS A 124 5.77 -2.65 -8.81
CA LYS A 124 6.20 -1.25 -8.77
C LYS A 124 6.03 -0.63 -10.16
N VAL A 125 5.44 0.56 -10.22
CA VAL A 125 5.29 1.30 -11.48
C VAL A 125 6.68 1.74 -11.93
N GLY A 126 7.11 1.25 -13.10
CA GLY A 126 8.40 1.65 -13.70
C GLY A 126 8.44 3.13 -14.06
N TYR A 127 9.67 3.68 -14.13
CA TYR A 127 9.91 5.10 -14.39
C TYR A 127 9.17 5.61 -15.63
N ASP A 128 9.39 5.00 -16.79
CA ASP A 128 8.79 5.46 -18.05
C ASP A 128 7.26 5.40 -18.01
N THR A 129 6.70 4.33 -17.42
CA THR A 129 5.25 4.19 -17.26
C THR A 129 4.68 5.30 -16.37
N MET A 130 5.38 5.63 -15.29
CA MET A 130 5.02 6.74 -14.42
C MET A 130 5.01 8.07 -15.17
N ARG A 131 6.02 8.30 -16.01
CA ARG A 131 6.18 9.55 -16.78
C ARG A 131 5.17 9.70 -17.92
N GLU A 132 4.87 8.61 -18.62
CA GLU A 132 4.08 8.66 -19.85
C GLU A 132 2.59 8.47 -19.62
N HIS A 133 2.20 7.76 -18.56
CA HIS A 133 0.83 7.28 -18.41
C HIS A 133 0.17 7.68 -17.10
N VAL A 134 0.92 7.95 -16.03
CA VAL A 134 0.34 8.44 -14.78
C VAL A 134 0.12 9.95 -14.89
N PRO A 135 -1.12 10.45 -14.74
CA PRO A 135 -1.39 11.89 -14.81
C PRO A 135 -0.69 12.67 -13.69
N ASP A 136 -0.25 13.90 -14.00
CA ASP A 136 0.36 14.85 -13.06
C ASP A 136 -0.49 15.06 -11.79
N SER A 137 -1.82 15.16 -11.96
CA SER A 137 -2.78 15.31 -10.87
C SER A 137 -2.75 14.15 -9.87
N VAL A 138 -2.47 12.93 -10.32
CA VAL A 138 -2.36 11.75 -9.46
C VAL A 138 -1.07 11.81 -8.65
N LEU A 139 0.04 12.20 -9.26
CA LEU A 139 1.32 12.37 -8.56
C LEU A 139 1.24 13.48 -7.50
N ARG A 140 0.57 14.60 -7.82
CA ARG A 140 0.30 15.66 -6.85
C ARG A 140 -0.60 15.21 -5.71
N TYR A 141 -1.67 14.46 -6.03
CA TYR A 141 -2.54 13.89 -5.00
C TYR A 141 -1.73 13.03 -4.00
N TRP A 142 -0.90 12.12 -4.51
CA TRP A 142 -0.06 11.28 -3.65
C TRP A 142 0.98 12.09 -2.87
N ALA A 143 1.64 13.06 -3.50
CA ALA A 143 2.58 13.95 -2.80
C ALA A 143 1.91 14.71 -1.66
N SER A 144 0.69 15.22 -1.88
CA SER A 144 -0.09 15.93 -0.87
C SER A 144 -0.52 15.01 0.28
N MET A 145 -1.00 13.80 -0.04
CA MET A 145 -1.35 12.78 0.95
C MET A 145 -0.17 12.36 1.82
N LEU A 146 1.02 12.19 1.21
CA LEU A 146 2.25 11.81 1.92
C LEU A 146 2.84 12.97 2.73
N ALA A 147 2.67 14.22 2.29
CA ALA A 147 3.07 15.40 3.04
C ALA A 147 2.14 15.67 4.24
N SER A 148 0.87 15.25 4.15
CA SER A 148 -0.16 15.52 5.15
C SER A 148 0.26 15.11 6.56
N SER A 149 -0.09 15.93 7.55
CA SER A 149 0.04 15.59 8.98
C SER A 149 -0.99 14.55 9.44
N LYS A 150 -2.01 14.27 8.61
CA LYS A 150 -3.05 13.28 8.87
C LYS A 150 -2.72 11.89 8.32
N LYS A 151 -1.57 11.71 7.66
CA LYS A 151 -1.17 10.39 7.16
C LYS A 151 -1.04 9.40 8.33
N PRO A 152 -1.38 8.12 8.15
CA PRO A 152 -1.15 7.11 9.17
C PRO A 152 0.33 6.95 9.51
N ASP A 153 0.64 6.58 10.75
CA ASP A 153 2.01 6.37 11.23
C ASP A 153 2.78 5.31 10.42
N TRP A 154 2.10 4.23 10.01
CA TRP A 154 2.70 3.19 9.16
C TRP A 154 3.16 3.77 7.81
N CYS A 155 2.43 4.73 7.26
CA CYS A 155 2.74 5.38 6.00
C CYS A 155 3.92 6.36 6.17
N ALA A 156 3.95 7.09 7.29
CA ALA A 156 5.10 7.92 7.65
C ALA A 156 6.38 7.09 7.80
N LYS A 157 6.28 5.93 8.47
CA LYS A 157 7.39 4.98 8.60
C LYS A 157 7.83 4.45 7.23
N ALA A 158 6.92 3.96 6.40
CA ALA A 158 7.24 3.45 5.07
C ALA A 158 7.93 4.49 4.18
N LEU A 159 7.52 5.76 4.30
CA LEU A 159 8.15 6.87 3.58
C LEU A 159 9.59 7.13 4.03
N VAL A 160 9.83 7.15 5.35
CA VAL A 160 11.18 7.31 5.90
C VAL A 160 12.07 6.15 5.51
N ASP A 161 11.58 4.91 5.67
CA ASP A 161 12.32 3.70 5.32
C ASP A 161 12.66 3.64 3.81
N HIS A 162 11.81 4.22 2.94
CA HIS A 162 12.08 4.33 1.50
C HIS A 162 13.15 5.38 1.18
N LEU A 163 13.03 6.59 1.73
CA LEU A 163 13.92 7.71 1.37
C LEU A 163 15.30 7.61 2.03
N TRP A 164 15.37 7.09 3.25
CA TRP A 164 16.60 6.99 4.03
C TRP A 164 16.67 5.62 4.70
N PRO A 165 16.81 4.53 3.94
CA PRO A 165 16.88 3.20 4.52
C PRO A 165 18.02 3.09 5.53
N MET A 166 17.77 2.39 6.64
CA MET A 166 18.82 2.04 7.59
C MET A 166 19.62 0.87 7.03
N ASP A 167 20.94 0.94 7.18
CA ASP A 167 21.82 -0.17 6.82
C ASP A 167 21.59 -1.37 7.75
N ASP A 168 21.58 -2.56 7.17
CA ASP A 168 21.53 -3.82 7.92
C ASP A 168 22.76 -3.94 8.85
N TYR A 169 22.57 -4.62 9.99
CA TYR A 169 23.68 -4.92 10.89
C TYR A 169 24.71 -5.81 10.20
N ALA A 170 25.86 -5.22 9.84
CA ALA A 170 26.99 -5.91 9.25
C ALA A 170 28.09 -6.29 10.28
N GLY A 171 27.80 -6.16 11.57
CA GLY A 171 28.76 -6.46 12.63
C GLY A 171 28.87 -7.96 12.96
N PRO A 172 29.74 -8.34 13.90
CA PRO A 172 29.97 -9.73 14.27
C PRO A 172 28.70 -10.42 14.76
N VAL A 173 28.46 -11.64 14.30
CA VAL A 173 27.40 -12.53 14.77
C VAL A 173 28.01 -13.79 15.39
N PRO A 174 27.31 -14.48 16.32
CA PRO A 174 27.87 -15.65 17.02
C PRO A 174 28.32 -16.80 16.10
N THR A 175 27.77 -16.90 14.90
CA THR A 175 28.03 -17.96 13.92
C THR A 175 29.06 -17.59 12.84
N ASP A 176 29.74 -16.45 13.00
CA ASP A 176 30.67 -15.95 11.99
C ASP A 176 32.00 -16.75 12.03
N PRO A 177 32.48 -17.36 10.93
CA PRO A 177 33.65 -18.25 10.94
C PRO A 177 34.96 -17.55 11.36
N VAL A 178 35.05 -16.22 11.20
CA VAL A 178 36.17 -15.38 11.69
C VAL A 178 36.20 -15.30 13.23
N VAL A 179 35.07 -15.63 13.86
CA VAL A 179 34.85 -15.61 15.29
C VAL A 179 35.03 -17.01 15.89
N GLU A 180 34.73 -18.07 15.13
CA GLU A 180 35.06 -19.46 15.50
C GLU A 180 36.56 -19.80 15.44
N SER A 181 37.36 -19.09 14.64
CA SER A 181 38.80 -19.37 14.49
C SER A 181 39.69 -18.86 15.64
N VAL A 182 39.11 -18.32 16.72
CA VAL A 182 39.86 -17.90 17.91
C VAL A 182 40.08 -19.11 18.81
N ASP A 183 41.25 -19.73 18.62
CA ASP A 183 41.92 -20.75 19.44
C ASP A 183 41.19 -21.14 20.75
N THR A 184 40.47 -22.26 20.71
CA THR A 184 39.70 -22.87 21.81
C THR A 184 40.57 -23.47 22.93
N THR A 185 41.80 -23.00 23.11
CA THR A 185 42.76 -23.56 24.09
C THR A 185 42.77 -22.87 25.45
N ASN A 186 41.93 -21.85 25.68
CA ASN A 186 41.71 -21.29 27.02
C ASN A 186 40.22 -21.38 27.42
N LEU A 187 39.97 -22.08 28.53
CA LEU A 187 38.67 -22.29 29.17
C LEU A 187 38.05 -21.01 29.80
N ASP A 188 38.29 -19.83 29.20
CA ASP A 188 37.63 -18.53 29.46
C ASP A 188 36.97 -17.95 28.17
N GLY A 189 36.97 -18.73 27.08
CA GLY A 189 36.72 -18.30 25.70
C GLY A 189 35.30 -17.86 25.32
N CYS A 190 34.28 -18.04 26.16
CA CYS A 190 32.95 -17.47 25.89
C CYS A 190 32.93 -15.95 26.07
N SER A 191 33.74 -15.41 26.99
CA SER A 191 33.69 -13.99 27.37
C SER A 191 34.17 -13.04 26.26
N GLY A 192 35.18 -13.43 25.47
CA GLY A 192 35.76 -12.56 24.44
C GLY A 192 34.90 -12.46 23.17
N LEU A 193 34.26 -13.58 22.78
CA LEU A 193 33.30 -13.65 21.68
C LEU A 193 32.03 -12.87 22.04
N GLU A 194 31.46 -13.14 23.20
CA GLU A 194 30.30 -12.39 23.71
C GLU A 194 30.61 -10.89 23.81
N ALA A 195 31.78 -10.51 24.34
CA ALA A 195 32.17 -9.09 24.42
C ALA A 195 32.43 -8.43 23.06
N ARG A 196 32.78 -9.17 22.01
CA ARG A 196 32.95 -8.63 20.65
C ARG A 196 31.61 -8.45 19.96
N VAL A 197 30.70 -9.42 20.06
CA VAL A 197 29.33 -9.32 19.55
C VAL A 197 28.58 -8.20 20.29
N GLN A 198 28.69 -8.15 21.61
CA GLN A 198 28.09 -7.10 22.43
C GLN A 198 28.55 -5.71 22.02
N ARG A 199 29.87 -5.48 21.88
CA ARG A 199 30.39 -4.18 21.41
C ARG A 199 29.91 -3.83 20.00
N GLY A 200 29.80 -4.81 19.11
CA GLY A 200 29.26 -4.60 17.75
C GLY A 200 27.80 -4.16 17.78
N LEU A 201 26.98 -4.83 18.58
CA LEU A 201 25.57 -4.49 18.78
C LEU A 201 25.41 -3.12 19.46
N GLU A 202 26.21 -2.81 20.47
CA GLU A 202 26.19 -1.50 21.15
C GLU A 202 26.53 -0.36 20.19
N ALA A 203 27.55 -0.53 19.33
CA ALA A 203 27.90 0.43 18.30
C ALA A 203 26.76 0.61 17.28
N TRP A 204 26.17 -0.49 16.80
CA TRP A 204 25.06 -0.42 15.86
C TRP A 204 23.80 0.22 16.48
N VAL A 205 23.51 -0.03 17.75
CA VAL A 205 22.41 0.64 18.47
C VAL A 205 22.66 2.15 18.58
N HIS A 206 23.91 2.57 18.82
CA HIS A 206 24.28 3.98 18.82
C HIS A 206 24.12 4.62 17.43
N ASP A 207 24.55 3.92 16.38
CA ASP A 207 24.40 4.38 14.99
C ASP A 207 22.93 4.46 14.60
N LEU A 208 22.12 3.49 15.00
CA LEU A 208 20.67 3.48 14.79
C LEU A 208 19.98 4.65 15.51
N ALA A 209 20.39 4.97 16.74
CA ALA A 209 19.86 6.13 17.45
C ALA A 209 20.23 7.46 16.76
N SER A 210 21.46 7.54 16.23
CA SER A 210 21.96 8.71 15.50
C SER A 210 21.22 8.88 14.17
N TRP A 211 21.10 7.81 13.39
CA TRP A 211 20.31 7.74 12.16
C TRP A 211 18.87 8.15 12.42
N LYS A 212 18.22 7.59 13.46
CA LYS A 212 16.82 7.88 13.78
C LYS A 212 16.59 9.38 14.02
N LYS A 213 17.50 10.03 14.75
CA LYS A 213 17.43 11.47 15.02
C LYS A 213 17.61 12.30 13.74
N GLU A 214 18.51 11.90 12.85
CA GLU A 214 18.73 12.57 11.57
C GLU A 214 17.51 12.43 10.65
N VAL A 215 16.99 11.22 10.47
CA VAL A 215 15.84 10.98 9.59
C VAL A 215 14.56 11.61 10.13
N ASP A 216 14.37 11.65 11.45
CA ASP A 216 13.22 12.36 12.04
C ASP A 216 13.27 13.86 11.72
N MET A 217 14.45 14.47 11.84
CA MET A 217 14.64 15.87 11.48
C MET A 217 14.35 16.09 9.97
N LYS A 218 14.88 15.25 9.08
CA LYS A 218 14.61 15.35 7.64
C LYS A 218 13.13 15.12 7.32
N ALA A 219 12.49 14.15 7.97
CA ALA A 219 11.08 13.83 7.79
C ALA A 219 10.17 15.02 8.15
N THR A 220 10.51 15.81 9.17
CA THR A 220 9.75 17.04 9.49
C THR A 220 9.84 18.13 8.43
N MET A 221 10.87 18.10 7.58
CA MET A 221 11.06 19.05 6.48
C MET A 221 10.42 18.59 5.17
N LEU A 222 9.88 17.36 5.12
CA LEU A 222 9.17 16.87 3.94
C LEU A 222 7.90 17.68 3.72
N ASN A 223 7.77 18.19 2.51
CA ASN A 223 6.59 18.92 2.05
C ASN A 223 6.12 18.34 0.70
N GLU A 224 4.94 18.78 0.27
CA GLU A 224 4.31 18.31 -0.97
C GLU A 224 5.22 18.52 -2.19
N GLU A 225 5.91 19.66 -2.29
CA GLU A 225 6.75 19.96 -3.46
C GLU A 225 7.99 19.04 -3.54
N ASN A 226 8.63 18.79 -2.39
CA ASN A 226 9.79 17.89 -2.32
C ASN A 226 9.37 16.45 -2.67
N LEU A 227 8.23 15.98 -2.15
CA LEU A 227 7.71 14.64 -2.45
C LEU A 227 7.23 14.51 -3.90
N TYR A 228 6.64 15.58 -4.44
CA TYR A 228 6.27 15.64 -5.85
C TYR A 228 7.50 15.52 -6.75
N LYS A 229 8.59 16.24 -6.44
CA LYS A 229 9.87 16.13 -7.15
C LYS A 229 10.47 14.73 -7.05
N ALA A 230 10.31 14.04 -5.91
CA ALA A 230 10.82 12.69 -5.72
C ALA A 230 10.25 11.67 -6.72
N PHE A 231 9.02 11.86 -7.22
CA PHE A 231 8.47 11.00 -8.28
C PHE A 231 9.25 11.07 -9.60
N PHE A 232 10.05 12.12 -9.82
CA PHE A 232 10.82 12.33 -11.03
C PHE A 232 12.31 11.98 -10.90
N ALA A 233 12.80 11.79 -9.67
CA ALA A 233 14.18 11.41 -9.39
C ALA A 233 14.47 9.97 -9.83
N ALA A 234 15.74 9.65 -10.09
CA ALA A 234 16.15 8.32 -10.48
C ALA A 234 16.14 7.37 -9.26
N ASP A 235 15.95 6.07 -9.50
CA ASP A 235 15.99 5.10 -8.40
C ASP A 235 17.42 4.91 -7.83
N ALA A 236 18.44 5.29 -8.60
CA ALA A 236 19.85 5.17 -8.24
C ALA A 236 20.46 6.47 -7.67
N ASP A 237 19.65 7.52 -7.48
CA ASP A 237 20.11 8.76 -6.82
C ASP A 237 20.31 8.51 -5.32
N LEU A 238 21.05 9.40 -4.65
CA LEU A 238 21.34 9.30 -3.21
C LEU A 238 20.06 9.22 -2.36
N GLU A 239 19.06 10.02 -2.72
CA GLU A 239 17.69 9.85 -2.23
C GLU A 239 16.90 9.18 -3.36
N PRO A 240 16.42 7.94 -3.16
CA PRO A 240 15.82 7.18 -4.23
C PRO A 240 14.49 7.81 -4.67
N GLY A 241 14.26 7.78 -5.99
CA GLY A 241 12.99 8.20 -6.56
C GLY A 241 11.80 7.52 -5.91
N LEU A 242 10.73 8.29 -5.69
CA LEU A 242 9.47 7.75 -5.21
C LEU A 242 8.75 7.07 -6.37
N ARG A 243 8.19 5.88 -6.11
CA ARG A 243 7.39 5.14 -7.09
C ARG A 243 6.07 4.72 -6.47
N LEU A 244 5.03 4.74 -7.30
CA LEU A 244 3.75 4.12 -6.99
C LEU A 244 3.82 2.63 -7.32
N TRP A 245 2.82 1.91 -6.83
CA TRP A 245 2.62 0.49 -7.04
C TRP A 245 1.26 0.25 -7.66
N TRP A 246 1.20 -0.77 -8.51
CA TRP A 246 -0.04 -1.34 -9.01
C TRP A 246 -0.67 -2.22 -7.95
N GLU A 247 -1.96 -2.01 -7.72
CA GLU A 247 -2.81 -2.93 -6.97
C GLU A 247 -3.95 -3.33 -7.90
N TYR A 248 -3.85 -4.55 -8.42
CA TYR A 248 -4.73 -5.03 -9.47
C TYR A 248 -6.09 -5.41 -8.91
N LEU A 249 -7.14 -5.05 -9.65
CA LEU A 249 -8.52 -5.34 -9.33
C LEU A 249 -9.02 -6.34 -10.39
N GLN A 250 -8.93 -7.64 -10.08
CA GLN A 250 -9.51 -8.69 -10.89
C GLN A 250 -10.98 -8.83 -10.53
N CYS A 251 -11.86 -8.55 -11.49
CA CYS A 251 -13.28 -8.78 -11.28
C CYS A 251 -13.58 -10.28 -11.28
N THR A 252 -14.32 -10.73 -10.28
CA THR A 252 -14.74 -12.12 -10.12
C THR A 252 -16.25 -12.29 -10.30
N GLY A 253 -17.02 -11.20 -10.28
CA GLY A 253 -18.45 -11.25 -10.49
C GLY A 253 -19.16 -9.96 -10.08
N TYR A 254 -20.47 -10.08 -9.90
CA TYR A 254 -21.34 -9.00 -9.40
C TYR A 254 -22.28 -9.59 -8.36
N ASP A 255 -22.14 -9.16 -7.10
CA ASP A 255 -23.01 -9.64 -6.02
C ASP A 255 -24.36 -8.89 -6.07
N GLU A 256 -25.33 -9.48 -6.78
CA GLU A 256 -26.68 -8.94 -6.88
C GLU A 256 -27.43 -8.94 -5.54
N GLU A 257 -27.09 -9.82 -4.61
CA GLU A 257 -27.74 -9.84 -3.30
C GLU A 257 -27.26 -8.67 -2.45
N LEU A 258 -25.95 -8.43 -2.41
CA LEU A 258 -25.37 -7.25 -1.78
C LEU A 258 -25.94 -5.97 -2.38
N TYR A 259 -25.94 -5.84 -3.72
CA TYR A 259 -26.48 -4.67 -4.38
C TYR A 259 -27.96 -4.45 -4.02
N ARG A 260 -28.81 -5.49 -4.08
CA ARG A 260 -30.23 -5.37 -3.72
C ARG A 260 -30.42 -4.99 -2.25
N LYS A 261 -29.61 -5.53 -1.33
CA LYS A 261 -29.64 -5.13 0.09
C LYS A 261 -29.31 -3.65 0.25
N LEU A 262 -28.25 -3.16 -0.39
CA LEU A 262 -27.85 -1.75 -0.33
C LEU A 262 -28.95 -0.84 -0.89
N VAL A 263 -29.56 -1.19 -2.01
CA VAL A 263 -30.69 -0.43 -2.58
C VAL A 263 -31.89 -0.42 -1.64
N ALA A 264 -32.19 -1.54 -0.96
CA ALA A 264 -33.31 -1.63 -0.04
C ALA A 264 -33.09 -0.89 1.30
N MET A 265 -31.84 -0.68 1.70
CA MET A 265 -31.46 0.04 2.93
C MET A 265 -31.33 1.55 2.75
N LYS A 266 -31.20 2.01 1.51
CA LYS A 266 -31.08 3.43 1.14
C LYS A 266 -32.42 4.14 1.32
#